data_AF-A0A0D0BTZ4-F1
#
_entry.id   AF-A0A0D0BTZ4-F1
#
_cell.length_a   1.000
_cell.length_b   1.000
_cell.length_c   1.000
_cell.angle_alpha   90.00
_cell.angle_beta   90.00
_cell.angle_gamma   90.00
#
_symmetry.space_group_name_H-M   'P 1'
#
loop_
_entity.id
_entity.type
_entity.pdbx_description
1 polymer ?
#
loop_
_entity_poly.entity_id
_entity_poly.type
_entity_poly.pdbx_seq_one_letter_code
_entity_poly.pdbx_strand_id
1 'polypeptide(L)' 'VETVTITIEGSNFHLISYYSSEDICNGRLKRPLSRPDVMELYMPPSIFRLTKFRVPPKIEIGPDRKPHFM' A
#
# COMPACT_ATOMS: atom_id res chain seq x y z
N VAL A 1 -1.30 12.55 11.94
CA VAL A 1 -0.36 11.40 11.97
C VAL A 1 -1.17 10.14 11.87
N GLU A 2 -0.77 9.24 10.99
CA GLU A 2 -1.39 7.92 10.85
C GLU A 2 -0.31 6.86 10.94
N THR A 3 -0.65 5.70 11.50
CA THR A 3 0.29 4.61 11.72
C THR A 3 -0.28 3.29 11.22
N VAL A 4 0.58 2.47 10.61
CA VAL A 4 0.26 1.08 10.31
C VAL A 4 1.44 0.21 10.71
N THR A 5 1.13 -0.95 11.28
CA THR A 5 2.12 -1.98 11.56
C THR A 5 1.77 -3.21 10.77
N ILE A 6 2.73 -3.71 9.99
CA ILE A 6 2.61 -4.97 9.26
C ILE A 6 3.67 -5.93 9.76
N THR A 7 3.34 -7.22 9.83
CA THR A 7 4.32 -8.25 10.17
C THR A 7 4.59 -9.09 8.93
N ILE A 8 5.85 -9.16 8.51
CA ILE A 8 6.30 -9.97 7.38
C ILE A 8 7.37 -10.91 7.92
N GLU A 9 7.20 -12.21 7.70
CA GLU A 9 8.18 -13.25 8.12
C GLU A 9 8.57 -13.20 9.62
N GLY A 10 7.63 -12.77 10.47
CA GLY A 10 7.86 -12.64 11.92
C GLY A 10 8.49 -11.32 12.36
N SER A 11 8.96 -10.49 11.42
CA SER A 11 9.44 -9.14 11.69
C SER A 11 8.32 -8.11 11.61
N ASN A 12 8.30 -7.14 12.54
CA ASN A 12 7.36 -6.03 12.53
C ASN A 12 7.94 -4.84 11.77
N PHE A 13 7.16 -4.32 10.83
CA PHE A 13 7.46 -3.13 10.06
C PHE A 13 6.44 -2.06 10.45
N HIS A 14 6.94 -0.91 10.88
CA HIS A 14 6.13 0.22 11.31
C HIS A 14 6.23 1.34 10.27
N LEU A 15 5.09 1.76 9.73
CA LEU A 15 4.99 2.92 8.87
C LEU A 15 4.25 4.02 9.63
N ILE A 16 4.85 5.21 9.67
CA ILE A 16 4.27 6.40 10.25
C ILE A 16 4.16 7.45 9.15
N SER A 17 2.95 7.93 8.91
CA SER A 17 2.66 8.95 7.90
C SER A 17 2.31 10.27 8.56
N TYR A 18 2.97 11.34 8.10
CA TYR A 18 2.75 12.71 8.53
C TYR A 18 2.16 13.50 7.38
N TYR A 19 1.06 14.19 7.64
CA TYR A 19 0.41 15.12 6.72
C TYR A 19 -0.40 16.13 7.53
N SER A 20 -0.62 17.30 6.94
CA SER A 20 -1.63 18.25 7.42
C SER A 20 -2.90 18.13 6.57
N SER A 21 -4.05 18.57 7.10
CA SER A 21 -5.29 18.66 6.32
C SER A 21 -5.12 19.57 5.11
N GLU A 22 -4.32 20.63 5.25
CA GLU A 22 -4.05 21.59 4.18
C GLU A 22 -3.31 20.93 3.01
N ASP A 23 -2.35 20.04 3.28
CA ASP A 23 -1.62 19.31 2.24
C ASP A 23 -2.53 18.42 1.40
N ILE A 24 -3.57 17.85 2.03
CA ILE A 24 -4.57 17.02 1.36
C ILE A 24 -5.50 17.89 0.52
N CYS A 25 -6.07 18.95 1.11
CA CYS A 25 -7.00 19.85 0.43
C CYS A 25 -6.35 20.53 -0.79
N ASN A 26 -5.08 20.91 -0.67
CA ASN A 26 -4.33 21.56 -1.75
C ASN A 26 -3.65 20.58 -2.71
N GLY A 27 -3.84 19.26 -2.53
CA GLY A 27 -3.26 18.24 -3.41
C GLY A 27 -1.73 18.22 -3.43
N ARG A 28 -1.08 18.70 -2.36
CA ARG A 28 0.39 18.76 -2.25
C ARG A 28 1.01 17.37 -2.11
N LEU A 29 0.25 16.42 -1.58
CA LEU A 29 0.67 15.03 -1.40
C LEU A 29 0.03 14.12 -2.45
N LYS A 30 0.88 13.38 -3.17
CA LYS A 30 0.43 12.32 -4.09
C LYS A 30 0.24 11.01 -3.32
N ARG A 31 -0.83 10.28 -3.65
CA ARG A 31 -1.06 8.94 -3.09
C ARG A 31 -0.03 7.97 -3.67
N PRO A 32 0.45 6.96 -2.90
CA PRO A 32 1.34 5.94 -3.42
C PRO A 32 0.80 5.24 -4.68
N LEU A 33 -0.53 5.00 -4.74
CA LEU A 33 -1.19 4.40 -5.89
C LEU A 33 -1.08 5.21 -7.20
N SER A 34 -0.83 6.53 -7.12
CA SER A 34 -0.64 7.37 -8.30
C SER A 34 0.83 7.51 -8.73
N ARG A 35 1.74 6.78 -8.07
CA ARG A 35 3.18 6.78 -8.35
C ARG A 35 3.58 5.49 -9.08
N PRO A 36 3.83 5.52 -10.40
CA PRO A 36 4.25 4.35 -11.17
C PRO A 36 5.52 3.71 -10.62
N ASP A 37 6.48 4.52 -10.16
CA ASP A 37 7.74 4.06 -9.56
C ASP A 37 7.54 3.22 -8.28
N VAL A 38 6.40 3.38 -7.61
CA VAL A 38 6.02 2.57 -6.44
C VAL A 38 5.17 1.38 -6.85
N MET A 39 4.23 1.58 -7.78
CA MET A 39 3.30 0.53 -8.22
C MET A 39 3.95 -0.53 -9.12
N GLU A 40 5.02 -0.18 -9.83
CA GLU A 40 5.77 -1.12 -10.68
C GLU A 40 6.74 -2.01 -9.88
N LEU A 41 6.93 -1.74 -8.58
CA LEU A 41 7.75 -2.59 -7.73
C LEU A 41 7.13 -3.98 -7.67
N TYR A 42 7.93 -4.98 -8.06
CA TYR A 42 7.52 -6.36 -7.93
C TYR A 42 7.36 -6.72 -6.44
N MET A 43 6.13 -7.04 -6.04
CA MET A 43 5.83 -7.51 -4.69
C MET A 43 5.49 -8.99 -4.75
N PRO A 44 6.31 -9.88 -4.14
CA PRO A 44 6.04 -11.31 -4.13
C PRO A 44 4.67 -11.60 -3.49
N PRO A 45 3.81 -12.46 -4.07
CA PRO A 45 2.50 -12.79 -3.49
C PRO A 45 2.59 -13.28 -2.03
N SER A 46 3.72 -13.87 -1.64
CA SER A 46 4.00 -14.35 -0.27
C SER A 46 4.00 -13.23 0.78
N ILE A 47 4.30 -11.98 0.40
CA ILE A 47 4.30 -10.83 1.32
C ILE A 47 2.87 -10.43 1.71
N PHE A 48 1.89 -10.72 0.86
CA PHE A 48 0.48 -10.40 1.06
C PHE A 48 -0.27 -11.54 1.75
N ARG A 49 0.35 -12.25 2.70
CA ARG A 49 -0.36 -13.27 3.51
C ARG A 49 -1.60 -12.62 4.14
N LEU A 50 -2.74 -12.91 3.52
CA LEU A 50 -4.07 -12.27 3.68
C LEU A 50 -4.64 -12.34 5.12
N THR A 51 -3.94 -12.94 6.06
CA THR A 51 -4.42 -13.23 7.41
C THR A 51 -4.31 -12.06 8.40
N LYS A 52 -3.82 -10.89 7.96
CA LYS A 52 -3.66 -9.70 8.83
C LYS A 52 -4.37 -8.43 8.35
N PHE A 53 -5.09 -8.49 7.24
CA PHE A 53 -5.94 -7.37 6.84
C PHE A 53 -7.29 -7.45 7.57
N ARG A 54 -7.71 -6.35 8.20
CA ARG A 54 -9.08 -6.26 8.74
C ARG A 54 -10.13 -6.35 7.63
N VAL A 55 -9.78 -5.89 6.42
CA VAL A 55 -10.55 -6.02 5.18
C VAL A 55 -9.58 -6.51 4.11
N PRO A 56 -9.77 -7.71 3.55
CA PRO A 56 -8.91 -8.22 2.49
C PRO A 56 -8.88 -7.24 1.30
N PRO A 57 -7.71 -6.89 0.76
CA PRO A 57 -7.63 -6.02 -0.40
C PRO A 57 -8.27 -6.69 -1.61
N LYS A 58 -8.94 -5.90 -2.46
CA LYS A 58 -9.47 -6.41 -3.74
C LYS A 58 -8.31 -6.61 -4.70
N ILE A 59 -8.29 -7.75 -5.37
CA ILE A 59 -7.29 -8.08 -6.38
C ILE A 59 -7.97 -7.97 -7.75
N GLU A 60 -7.40 -7.15 -8.63
CA GLU A 60 -7.81 -7.07 -10.04
C GLU A 60 -6.67 -7.50 -10.96
N ILE A 61 -7.00 -8.03 -12.13
CA ILE A 61 -6.00 -8.40 -13.14
C ILE A 61 -5.79 -7.19 -14.04
N GLY A 62 -4.58 -6.64 -14.01
CA GLY A 62 -4.19 -5.52 -14.85
C GLY A 62 -4.08 -5.88 -16.34
N PRO A 63 -3.99 -4.89 -17.24
CA PRO A 63 -3.81 -5.12 -18.69
C PRO A 63 -2.54 -5.93 -19.03
N ASP A 64 -1.57 -5.94 -18.11
CA ASP A 64 -0.32 -6.70 -18.16
C ASP A 64 -0.46 -8.17 -17.73
N ARG A 65 -1.70 -8.63 -17.44
CA ARG A 65 -2.03 -9.96 -16.90
C ARG A 65 -1.40 -10.26 -15.53
N LYS A 66 -0.98 -9.24 -14.79
CA LYS A 66 -0.50 -9.41 -13.41
C LYS A 66 -1.63 -9.07 -12.42
N PRO A 67 -1.59 -9.63 -11.20
CA PRO A 67 -2.47 -9.19 -10.14
C PRO A 67 -2.03 -7.83 -9.60
N HIS A 68 -2.97 -6.89 -9.52
CA HIS A 68 -2.80 -5.55 -8.92
C HIS A 68 -3.77 -5.44 -7.74
N PHE A 69 -3.31 -4.82 -6.65
CA PHE A 69 -4.19 -4.51 -5.52
C PHE A 69 -4.92 -3.19 -5.80
N MET A 70 -6.24 -3.17 -5.56
CA MET A 70 -7.07 -1.96 -5.61
C MET A 70 -7.13 -1.27 -4.24
#